data_AF-A0A8T7HRM6-F1
#
_entry.id   AF-A0A8T7HRM6-F1
#
_cell.length_a   1.000
_cell.length_b   1.000
_cell.length_c   1.000
_cell.angle_alpha   90.00
_cell.angle_beta   90.00
_cell.angle_gamma   90.00
#
_symmetry.space_group_name_H-M   'P 1'
#
loop_
_entity.id
_entity.type
_entity.pdbx_description
1 polymer ?
#
loop_
_entity_poly.entity_id
_entity_poly.type
_entity_poly.pdbx_seq_one_letter_code
_entity_poly.pdbx_strand_id
1 'polypeptide(L)'
;MRAQITIYVIIGILILLVGLSFLLRSNELEVPSSSEREALQIRVEDCTLQATIDANVAEGIRQETEQDYLATLCNDIRKCGEQYFSFLETRDLIIRRELPTCERKISDKRVVVDLKYPIQIESKNAKTRFDGFTFTLNREQDSFFTTAIAPDNLFIVQFAENTRVYNISGEDTRKVTLRIADKTEFSNESIEPNLAYGILPLNSFISPPAELSIIFSGDKTDMKIGWWNPDTNSWGFLPTVFEGDTAKANISYTAYYSIVEERSGPEDIPLPEEDTTPPPAYTPPPVAPGPDPITPPPVTPPPTPGTQYSGNYLQIYEQVRQEMNGPYALIVNPRCDSALQPQVYCYVGWFSGCGQLGVVCKGDKLSATSPAELNSLFRHEITHSIQQKNGGCPGDFVKGEWGGDYIGQTSYYSFKANGVVYSAAQLASQMISKGCNVEELRNAAFCVPGAHENLVAKGCTLVPGDVAEGLA
;
A
#
# COMPACT_ATOMS: atom_id res chain seq x y z
N MET A 1 -3.94 -34.37 86.46
CA MET A 1 -4.71 -33.76 85.34
C MET A 1 -4.51 -32.25 85.19
N ARG A 2 -4.67 -31.42 86.22
CA ARG A 2 -4.50 -29.95 86.08
C ARG A 2 -3.13 -29.50 85.55
N ALA A 3 -2.04 -30.14 85.99
CA ALA A 3 -0.69 -29.80 85.53
C ALA A 3 -0.41 -30.16 84.05
N GLN A 4 -1.02 -31.21 83.51
CA GLN A 4 -0.85 -31.59 82.11
C GLN A 4 -1.54 -30.60 81.17
N ILE A 5 -2.73 -30.11 81.55
CA ILE A 5 -3.47 -29.10 80.78
C ILE A 5 -2.65 -27.80 80.67
N THR A 6 -1.99 -27.38 81.75
CA THR A 6 -1.15 -26.18 81.74
C THR A 6 0.04 -26.31 80.78
N ILE A 7 0.67 -27.48 80.70
CA ILE A 7 1.80 -27.73 79.79
C ILE A 7 1.33 -27.66 78.33
N TYR A 8 0.19 -28.25 77.99
CA TYR A 8 -0.32 -28.19 76.61
C TYR A 8 -0.72 -26.77 76.18
N VAL A 9 -1.26 -25.95 77.10
CA VAL A 9 -1.57 -24.54 76.80
C VAL A 9 -0.30 -23.73 76.56
N ILE A 10 0.74 -23.95 77.36
CA ILE A 10 2.03 -23.25 77.17
C ILE A 10 2.68 -23.63 75.85
N ILE A 11 2.69 -24.93 75.50
CA ILE A 11 3.22 -25.42 74.22
C ILE A 11 2.40 -24.88 73.04
N GLY A 12 1.07 -24.85 73.16
CA GLY A 12 0.19 -24.28 72.13
C GLY A 12 0.45 -22.79 71.88
N ILE A 13 0.64 -21.99 72.94
CA ILE A 13 0.99 -20.57 72.84
C ILE A 13 2.38 -20.39 72.22
N LEU A 14 3.36 -21.22 72.60
CA LEU A 14 4.70 -21.17 72.01
C LEU A 14 4.69 -21.49 70.51
N ILE A 15 3.93 -22.50 70.08
CA ILE A 15 3.78 -22.83 68.66
C ILE A 15 3.08 -21.69 67.91
N LEU A 16 2.06 -21.08 68.51
CA LEU A 16 1.38 -19.91 67.93
C LEU A 16 2.32 -18.71 67.80
N LEU A 17 3.15 -18.43 68.82
CA LEU A 17 4.12 -17.34 68.79
C LEU A 17 5.24 -17.59 67.77
N VAL A 18 5.72 -18.83 67.65
CA VAL A 18 6.73 -19.21 66.64
C VAL A 18 6.13 -19.15 65.23
N GLY A 19 4.89 -19.60 65.04
CA GLY A 19 4.17 -19.50 63.77
C GLY A 19 3.88 -18.05 63.36
N LEU A 20 3.48 -17.20 64.33
CA LEU A 20 3.21 -15.78 64.10
C LEU A 20 4.51 -15.01 63.80
N SER A 21 5.62 -15.36 64.47
CA SER A 21 6.92 -14.77 64.15
C SER A 21 7.48 -15.26 62.82
N PHE A 22 7.16 -16.49 62.36
CA PHE A 22 7.47 -16.92 61.00
C PHE A 22 6.64 -16.18 59.95
N LEU A 23 5.33 -15.99 60.19
CA LEU A 23 4.42 -15.23 59.31
C LEU A 23 4.78 -13.73 59.23
N LEU A 24 5.22 -13.13 60.33
CA LEU A 24 5.69 -11.74 60.36
C LEU A 24 7.07 -11.58 59.70
N ARG A 25 7.91 -12.63 59.68
CA ARG A 25 9.25 -12.61 59.06
C ARG A 25 9.25 -13.03 57.60
N SER A 26 8.21 -13.71 57.11
CA SER A 26 8.04 -14.05 55.69
C SER A 26 7.54 -12.89 54.81
N ASN A 27 7.35 -11.68 55.39
CA ASN A 27 7.02 -10.46 54.64
C ASN A 27 8.23 -9.52 54.40
N GLU A 28 9.46 -9.92 54.76
CA GLU A 28 10.66 -9.06 54.63
C GLU A 28 11.73 -9.61 53.68
N LEU A 29 11.30 -10.28 52.60
CA LEU A 29 12.10 -10.36 51.38
C LEU A 29 11.18 -10.08 50.19
N GLU A 30 10.72 -8.84 50.08
CA GLU A 30 10.36 -8.27 48.78
C GLU A 30 11.64 -8.13 47.96
N VAL A 31 12.05 -9.25 47.34
CA VAL A 31 12.83 -9.20 46.11
C VAL A 31 12.08 -8.21 45.19
N PRO A 32 12.77 -7.24 44.57
CA PRO A 32 12.10 -6.35 43.62
C PRO A 32 11.36 -7.26 42.65
N SER A 33 10.04 -7.10 42.53
CA SER A 33 9.24 -8.03 41.75
C SER A 33 9.86 -8.11 40.36
N SER A 34 9.95 -9.31 39.78
CA SER A 34 10.54 -9.53 38.45
C SER A 34 10.09 -8.49 37.42
N SER A 35 8.89 -7.94 37.60
CA SER A 35 8.31 -6.84 36.83
C SER A 35 9.11 -5.53 36.82
N GLU A 36 9.84 -5.13 37.88
CA GLU A 36 10.61 -3.87 37.87
C GLU A 36 11.88 -3.98 37.02
N ARG A 37 12.56 -5.13 37.10
CA ARG A 37 13.70 -5.44 36.24
C ARG A 37 13.26 -5.57 34.79
N GLU A 38 12.15 -6.25 34.56
CA GLU A 38 11.57 -6.43 33.22
C GLU A 38 11.11 -5.10 32.62
N ALA A 39 10.45 -4.23 33.42
CA ALA A 39 10.06 -2.90 32.99
C ALA A 39 11.26 -2.00 32.66
N LEU A 40 12.34 -2.06 33.46
CA LEU A 40 13.58 -1.36 33.16
C LEU A 40 14.20 -1.88 31.86
N GLN A 41 14.26 -3.20 31.67
CA GLN A 41 14.80 -3.80 30.46
C GLN A 41 14.01 -3.37 29.23
N ILE A 42 12.69 -3.51 29.24
CA ILE A 42 11.79 -3.07 28.15
C ILE A 42 12.04 -1.59 27.84
N ARG A 43 12.15 -0.75 28.87
CA ARG A 43 12.35 0.69 28.65
C ARG A 43 13.71 1.02 28.03
N VAL A 44 14.77 0.33 28.45
CA VAL A 44 16.11 0.50 27.86
C VAL A 44 16.14 -0.06 26.43
N GLU A 45 15.44 -1.15 26.16
CA GLU A 45 15.24 -1.71 24.81
C GLU A 45 14.52 -0.72 23.89
N ASP A 46 13.43 -0.11 24.34
CA ASP A 46 12.70 0.93 23.61
C ASP A 46 13.60 2.14 23.30
N CYS A 47 14.34 2.63 24.31
CA CYS A 47 15.29 3.72 24.12
C CYS A 47 16.40 3.36 23.13
N THR A 48 16.87 2.12 23.16
CA THR A 48 17.91 1.63 22.24
C THR A 48 17.37 1.53 20.81
N LEU A 49 16.15 1.04 20.64
CA LEU A 49 15.48 1.00 19.34
C LEU A 49 15.32 2.41 18.76
N GLN A 50 14.76 3.34 19.55
CA GLN A 50 14.56 4.72 19.09
C GLN A 50 15.88 5.43 18.81
N ALA A 51 16.88 5.30 19.67
CA ALA A 51 18.19 5.91 19.45
C ALA A 51 18.93 5.27 18.26
N THR A 52 18.71 3.97 17.99
CA THR A 52 19.21 3.31 16.76
C THR A 52 18.55 3.92 15.54
N ILE A 53 17.24 4.18 15.60
CA ILE A 53 16.50 4.90 14.56
C ILE A 53 17.12 6.29 14.34
N ASP A 54 17.24 7.09 15.40
CA ASP A 54 17.73 8.48 15.33
C ASP A 54 19.19 8.54 14.84
N ALA A 55 20.06 7.65 15.32
CA ALA A 55 21.45 7.55 14.85
C ALA A 55 21.55 7.10 13.38
N ASN A 56 20.67 6.18 12.94
CA ASN A 56 20.61 5.82 11.53
C ASN A 56 20.16 7.01 10.66
N VAL A 57 19.21 7.83 11.16
CA VAL A 57 18.74 9.05 10.47
C VAL A 57 19.86 10.08 10.35
N ALA A 58 20.57 10.33 11.45
CA ALA A 58 21.59 11.37 11.52
C ALA A 58 22.88 11.01 10.77
N GLU A 59 23.37 9.77 10.95
CA GLU A 59 24.73 9.40 10.59
C GLU A 59 24.82 8.29 9.52
N GLY A 60 23.70 7.62 9.20
CA GLY A 60 23.68 6.45 8.32
C GLY A 60 24.38 5.21 8.91
N ILE A 61 24.38 4.10 8.18
CA ILE A 61 24.97 2.81 8.63
C ILE A 61 26.24 2.52 7.84
N ARG A 62 27.20 3.44 7.89
CA ARG A 62 28.46 3.36 7.14
C ARG A 62 29.64 3.05 8.06
N GLN A 63 30.71 2.50 7.49
CA GLN A 63 31.93 2.22 8.24
C GLN A 63 32.69 3.53 8.54
N GLU A 64 32.62 4.50 7.62
CA GLU A 64 33.27 5.80 7.74
C GLU A 64 32.66 6.67 8.85
N THR A 65 31.35 6.52 9.10
CA THR A 65 30.62 7.27 10.14
C THR A 65 30.45 6.48 11.43
N GLU A 66 31.17 5.36 11.62
CA GLU A 66 30.94 4.45 12.74
C GLU A 66 31.07 5.13 14.11
N GLN A 67 32.07 6.00 14.28
CA GLN A 67 32.30 6.70 15.55
C GLN A 67 31.21 7.74 15.83
N ASP A 68 30.82 8.52 14.83
CA ASP A 68 29.76 9.53 14.97
C ASP A 68 28.40 8.86 15.21
N TYR A 69 28.11 7.78 14.49
CA TYR A 69 26.95 6.93 14.71
C TYR A 69 26.88 6.42 16.16
N LEU A 70 27.99 5.85 16.67
CA LEU A 70 28.04 5.34 18.03
C LEU A 70 27.88 6.46 19.06
N ALA A 71 28.48 7.63 18.81
CA ALA A 71 28.35 8.79 19.67
C ALA A 71 26.89 9.28 19.74
N THR A 72 26.22 9.42 18.59
CA THR A 72 24.81 9.80 18.50
C THR A 72 23.91 8.77 19.19
N LEU A 73 24.07 7.49 18.86
CA LEU A 73 23.33 6.38 19.47
C LEU A 73 23.45 6.39 21.01
N CYS A 74 24.67 6.40 21.54
CA CYS A 74 24.89 6.35 22.98
C CYS A 74 24.40 7.60 23.70
N ASN A 75 24.53 8.78 23.06
CA ASN A 75 24.02 10.03 23.60
C ASN A 75 22.48 10.03 23.66
N ASP A 76 21.81 9.49 22.66
CA ASP A 76 20.35 9.46 22.62
C ASP A 76 19.76 8.39 23.53
N ILE A 77 20.41 7.22 23.67
CA ILE A 77 20.08 6.24 24.73
C ILE A 77 20.18 6.90 26.11
N ARG A 78 21.24 7.68 26.37
CA ARG A 78 21.43 8.39 27.63
C ARG A 78 20.30 9.39 27.87
N LYS A 79 19.99 10.27 26.90
CA LYS A 79 18.92 11.26 27.03
C LYS A 79 17.55 10.60 27.27
N CYS A 80 17.25 9.53 26.53
CA CYS A 80 16.00 8.79 26.68
C CYS A 80 15.90 8.12 28.07
N GLY A 81 16.99 7.51 28.54
CA GLY A 81 17.08 6.92 29.87
C GLY A 81 16.93 7.96 30.99
N GLU A 82 17.56 9.13 30.87
CA GLU A 82 17.50 10.21 31.87
C GLU A 82 16.07 10.64 32.20
N GLN A 83 15.20 10.76 31.19
CA GLN A 83 13.78 11.10 31.42
C GLN A 83 13.07 10.04 32.27
N TYR A 84 13.35 8.76 32.02
CA TYR A 84 12.76 7.66 32.78
C TYR A 84 13.34 7.56 34.20
N PHE A 85 14.66 7.76 34.36
CA PHE A 85 15.30 7.73 35.68
C PHE A 85 14.82 8.89 36.56
N SER A 86 14.64 10.09 36.00
CA SER A 86 14.04 11.20 36.74
C SER A 86 12.65 10.85 37.25
N PHE A 87 11.83 10.16 36.45
CA PHE A 87 10.53 9.67 36.92
C PHE A 87 10.66 8.66 38.07
N LEU A 88 11.57 7.70 37.96
CA LEU A 88 11.78 6.69 39.00
C LEU A 88 12.32 7.30 40.30
N GLU A 89 13.19 8.31 40.24
CA GLU A 89 13.69 9.07 41.39
C GLU A 89 12.55 9.78 42.15
N THR A 90 11.46 10.18 41.47
CA THR A 90 10.27 10.74 42.15
C THR A 90 9.50 9.71 43.00
N ARG A 91 9.83 8.42 42.90
CA ARG A 91 9.20 7.31 43.63
C ARG A 91 10.06 6.81 44.80
N ASP A 92 10.95 7.65 45.33
CA ASP A 92 11.90 7.33 46.40
C ASP A 92 12.86 6.17 46.08
N LEU A 93 13.17 5.96 44.78
CA LEU A 93 14.16 4.98 44.34
C LEU A 93 15.54 5.63 44.20
N ILE A 94 16.57 4.97 44.71
CA ILE A 94 17.96 5.38 44.56
C ILE A 94 18.50 4.73 43.29
N ILE A 95 18.86 5.56 42.29
CA ILE A 95 19.37 5.09 41.01
C ILE A 95 20.86 5.42 40.91
N ARG A 96 21.69 4.39 40.78
CA ARG A 96 23.11 4.52 40.45
C ARG A 96 23.31 4.05 39.02
N ARG A 97 23.86 4.89 38.16
CA ARG A 97 24.05 4.59 36.74
C ARG A 97 25.41 5.07 36.27
N GLU A 98 26.03 4.30 35.39
CA GLU A 98 27.23 4.70 34.66
C GLU A 98 26.84 5.27 33.29
N LEU A 99 27.78 5.87 32.56
CA LEU A 99 27.50 6.29 31.18
C LEU A 99 27.33 5.05 30.28
N PRO A 100 26.34 5.03 29.37
CA PRO A 100 26.22 3.94 28.42
C PRO A 100 27.45 3.91 27.51
N THR A 101 27.92 2.70 27.21
CA THR A 101 28.94 2.47 26.18
C THR A 101 28.36 1.54 25.13
N CYS A 102 28.54 1.91 23.87
CA CYS A 102 27.96 1.25 22.71
C CYS A 102 29.12 0.67 21.91
N GLU A 103 29.18 -0.65 21.78
CA GLU A 103 30.09 -1.33 20.86
C GLU A 103 29.29 -1.81 19.65
N ARG A 104 29.81 -1.62 18.45
CA ARG A 104 29.11 -1.97 17.20
C ARG A 104 29.83 -3.07 16.46
N LYS A 105 29.04 -3.95 15.84
CA LYS A 105 29.49 -4.84 14.76
C LYS A 105 28.53 -4.71 13.60
N ILE A 106 28.97 -4.03 12.54
CA ILE A 106 28.24 -3.95 11.28
C ILE A 106 28.60 -5.15 10.43
N SER A 107 27.59 -5.76 9.83
CA SER A 107 27.75 -6.64 8.67
C SER A 107 26.72 -6.25 7.62
N ASP A 108 26.88 -6.77 6.41
CA ASP A 108 25.99 -6.47 5.28
C ASP A 108 24.50 -6.76 5.58
N LYS A 109 24.22 -7.67 6.53
CA LYS A 109 22.86 -8.15 6.85
C LYS A 109 22.30 -7.66 8.18
N ARG A 110 23.14 -7.23 9.11
CA ARG A 110 22.71 -6.88 10.48
C ARG A 110 23.62 -5.83 11.10
N VAL A 111 23.03 -4.98 11.91
CA VAL A 111 23.73 -4.12 12.87
C VAL A 111 23.56 -4.74 14.24
N VAL A 112 24.68 -5.17 14.84
CA VAL A 112 24.69 -5.62 16.23
C VAL A 112 25.24 -4.49 17.08
N VAL A 113 24.45 -4.06 18.05
CA VAL A 113 24.82 -3.07 19.06
C VAL A 113 24.94 -3.80 20.40
N ASP A 114 26.15 -3.90 20.91
CA ASP A 114 26.42 -4.36 22.27
C ASP A 114 26.37 -3.14 23.20
N LEU A 115 25.24 -2.96 23.89
CA LEU A 115 25.05 -1.87 24.85
C LEU A 115 25.49 -2.35 26.24
N LYS A 116 26.50 -1.69 26.80
CA LYS A 116 26.83 -1.80 28.23
C LYS A 116 26.30 -0.56 28.93
N TYR A 117 25.25 -0.74 29.73
CA TYR A 117 24.64 0.35 30.49
C TYR A 117 24.39 -0.09 31.93
N PRO A 118 25.42 -0.09 32.80
CA PRO A 118 25.29 -0.49 34.19
C PRO A 118 24.33 0.45 34.93
N ILE A 119 23.16 -0.06 35.30
CA ILE A 119 22.12 0.62 36.06
C ILE A 119 21.80 -0.23 37.28
N GLN A 120 21.85 0.40 38.45
CA GLN A 120 21.45 -0.20 39.71
C GLN A 120 20.31 0.63 40.31
N ILE A 121 19.18 -0.01 40.54
CA ILE A 121 18.02 0.59 41.21
C ILE A 121 17.94 -0.02 42.61
N GLU A 122 17.87 0.83 43.62
CA GLU A 122 17.79 0.45 45.02
C GLU A 122 16.54 1.08 45.64
N SER A 123 15.65 0.24 46.15
CA SER A 123 14.54 0.64 47.01
C SER A 123 14.88 0.26 48.45
N LYS A 124 13.97 0.55 49.40
CA LYS A 124 14.17 0.19 50.82
C LYS A 124 14.40 -1.30 51.04
N ASN A 125 13.79 -2.15 50.21
CA ASN A 125 13.75 -3.61 50.42
C ASN A 125 14.52 -4.39 49.34
N ALA A 126 14.94 -3.72 48.27
CA ALA A 126 15.31 -4.37 47.04
C ALA A 126 16.46 -3.67 46.31
N LYS A 127 17.30 -4.46 45.66
CA LYS A 127 18.38 -3.97 44.78
C LYS A 127 18.38 -4.75 43.48
N THR A 128 18.12 -4.05 42.38
CA THR A 128 18.13 -4.58 41.02
C THR A 128 19.34 -4.03 40.28
N ARG A 129 19.98 -4.88 39.46
CA ARG A 129 21.07 -4.49 38.58
C ARG A 129 20.77 -4.90 37.15
N PHE A 130 21.04 -4.01 36.22
CA PHE A 130 21.00 -4.19 34.77
C PHE A 130 22.38 -3.81 34.24
N ASP A 131 23.08 -4.73 33.58
CA ASP A 131 24.46 -4.49 33.12
C ASP A 131 24.52 -4.03 31.66
N GLY A 132 23.46 -4.27 30.89
CA GLY A 132 23.43 -4.07 29.45
C GLY A 132 22.78 -5.26 28.73
N PHE A 133 22.73 -5.17 27.39
CA PHE A 133 22.22 -6.21 26.52
C PHE A 133 22.75 -6.04 25.09
N THR A 134 22.63 -7.09 24.29
CA THR A 134 22.94 -7.03 22.86
C THR A 134 21.66 -6.81 22.08
N PHE A 135 21.57 -5.69 21.40
CA PHE A 135 20.52 -5.39 20.44
C PHE A 135 20.98 -5.77 19.04
N THR A 136 20.15 -6.51 18.30
CA THR A 136 20.45 -6.84 16.89
C THR A 136 19.35 -6.27 16.02
N LEU A 137 19.69 -5.28 15.20
CA LEU A 137 18.86 -4.82 14.12
C LEU A 137 19.16 -5.67 12.90
N ASN A 138 18.24 -6.57 12.55
CA ASN A 138 18.33 -7.28 11.28
C ASN A 138 17.84 -6.34 10.17
N ARG A 139 18.65 -6.14 9.12
CA ARG A 139 18.25 -5.31 7.97
C ARG A 139 17.06 -5.92 7.20
N GLU A 140 16.72 -7.18 7.49
CA GLU A 140 15.65 -7.95 6.86
C GLU A 140 14.39 -8.13 7.75
N GLN A 141 14.26 -7.43 8.89
CA GLN A 141 13.20 -7.73 9.86
C GLN A 141 11.86 -6.99 9.68
N ASP A 142 10.78 -7.72 9.97
CA ASP A 142 9.39 -7.27 10.03
C ASP A 142 9.17 -6.17 11.08
N SER A 143 8.72 -4.98 10.69
CA SER A 143 8.38 -3.89 11.60
C SER A 143 6.90 -3.50 11.51
N PHE A 144 6.26 -3.34 12.67
CA PHE A 144 4.90 -2.79 12.81
C PHE A 144 4.85 -1.25 12.82
N PHE A 145 5.99 -0.57 12.57
CA PHE A 145 6.06 0.89 12.49
C PHE A 145 6.86 1.39 11.26
N THR A 146 6.21 2.36 10.62
CA THR A 146 6.40 3.29 9.48
C THR A 146 7.78 3.88 9.12
N THR A 147 8.90 3.34 9.61
CA THR A 147 10.23 3.91 9.25
C THR A 147 11.24 2.80 9.01
N ALA A 148 11.74 2.64 7.79
CA ALA A 148 12.90 1.78 7.52
C ALA A 148 14.11 2.62 7.14
N ILE A 149 15.25 2.26 7.68
CA ILE A 149 16.44 3.08 7.54
C ILE A 149 17.49 2.24 6.86
N ALA A 150 17.84 2.62 5.64
CA ALA A 150 18.99 2.05 4.96
C ALA A 150 20.23 2.90 5.27
N PRO A 151 21.42 2.33 5.02
CA PRO A 151 22.70 2.94 5.35
C PRO A 151 22.98 4.28 4.69
N ASP A 152 22.38 4.55 3.52
CA ASP A 152 22.81 5.63 2.63
C ASP A 152 21.74 6.66 2.29
N ASN A 153 20.46 6.35 2.51
CA ASN A 153 19.32 7.26 2.40
C ASN A 153 18.24 6.81 3.39
N LEU A 154 17.57 7.77 4.04
CA LEU A 154 16.46 7.47 4.95
C LEU A 154 15.18 7.24 4.16
N PHE A 155 14.46 6.15 4.43
CA PHE A 155 13.22 5.79 3.75
C PHE A 155 12.05 5.70 4.75
N ILE A 156 11.25 6.75 4.80
CA ILE A 156 10.12 6.85 5.73
C ILE A 156 8.84 6.57 4.97
N VAL A 157 7.98 5.69 5.49
CA VAL A 157 6.63 5.45 4.94
C VAL A 157 5.63 5.71 6.03
N GLN A 158 4.93 6.84 5.99
CA GLN A 158 3.95 7.19 7.02
C GLN A 158 2.54 6.71 6.63
N PHE A 159 2.03 5.76 7.39
CA PHE A 159 0.64 5.30 7.33
C PHE A 159 -0.22 6.13 8.29
N ALA A 160 -1.38 6.62 7.82
CA ALA A 160 -2.39 7.19 8.71
C ALA A 160 -3.00 6.09 9.61
N GLU A 161 -3.52 6.45 10.79
CA GLU A 161 -4.04 5.49 11.80
C GLU A 161 -5.10 4.51 11.27
N ASN A 162 -5.82 4.88 10.21
CA ASN A 162 -6.86 4.08 9.57
C ASN A 162 -6.40 3.43 8.25
N THR A 163 -5.11 3.45 7.95
CA THR A 163 -4.57 2.87 6.73
C THR A 163 -4.56 1.36 6.80
N ARG A 164 -5.10 0.74 5.76
CA ARG A 164 -5.12 -0.70 5.57
C ARG A 164 -4.34 -1.07 4.32
N VAL A 165 -3.63 -2.19 4.40
CA VAL A 165 -2.96 -2.78 3.25
C VAL A 165 -3.76 -4.01 2.82
N TYR A 166 -4.12 -4.12 1.55
CA TYR A 166 -4.88 -5.25 1.02
C TYR A 166 -4.06 -6.00 -0.01
N ASN A 167 -4.05 -7.33 0.04
CA ASN A 167 -3.45 -8.11 -1.03
C ASN A 167 -4.30 -8.07 -2.31
N ILE A 168 -3.81 -8.67 -3.39
CA ILE A 168 -4.51 -8.74 -4.68
C ILE A 168 -5.88 -9.45 -4.61
N SER A 169 -6.11 -10.27 -3.59
CA SER A 169 -7.39 -10.93 -3.35
C SER A 169 -8.37 -10.07 -2.54
N GLY A 170 -7.93 -8.88 -2.08
CA GLY A 170 -8.70 -7.97 -1.23
C GLY A 170 -8.63 -8.30 0.25
N GLU A 171 -7.75 -9.22 0.67
CA GLU A 171 -7.59 -9.58 2.08
C GLU A 171 -6.69 -8.55 2.78
N ASP A 172 -7.15 -8.10 3.95
CA ASP A 172 -6.42 -7.18 4.81
C ASP A 172 -5.12 -7.83 5.33
N THR A 173 -3.99 -7.26 4.94
CA THR A 173 -2.66 -7.63 5.38
C THR A 173 -2.22 -6.66 6.45
N ARG A 174 -2.31 -7.07 7.72
CA ARG A 174 -1.90 -6.24 8.87
C ARG A 174 -0.39 -6.11 9.05
N LYS A 175 0.40 -6.71 8.16
CA LYS A 175 1.85 -6.81 8.28
C LYS A 175 2.49 -6.29 7.00
N VAL A 176 3.31 -5.26 7.17
CA VAL A 176 4.12 -4.69 6.10
C VAL A 176 5.58 -4.87 6.48
N THR A 177 6.41 -5.33 5.55
CA THR A 177 7.85 -5.50 5.79
C THR A 177 8.62 -4.63 4.83
N LEU A 178 9.69 -4.00 5.31
CA LEU A 178 10.55 -3.18 4.47
C LEU A 178 11.79 -3.99 4.09
N ARG A 179 12.06 -4.10 2.80
CA ARG A 179 13.22 -4.78 2.22
C ARG A 179 14.11 -3.75 1.54
N ILE A 180 15.41 -3.81 1.80
CA ILE A 180 16.38 -3.02 1.03
C ILE A 180 17.00 -3.96 0.01
N ALA A 181 17.07 -3.53 -1.24
CA ALA A 181 17.63 -4.28 -2.36
C ALA A 181 18.73 -3.46 -3.04
N ASP A 182 19.83 -4.12 -3.38
CA ASP A 182 20.97 -3.52 -4.05
C ASP A 182 20.63 -3.26 -5.53
N LYS A 183 21.25 -2.23 -6.14
CA LYS A 183 21.08 -1.89 -7.56
C LYS A 183 21.31 -3.07 -8.51
N THR A 184 22.18 -4.00 -8.13
CA THR A 184 22.48 -5.22 -8.89
C THR A 184 21.28 -6.14 -9.06
N GLU A 185 20.24 -6.01 -8.22
CA GLU A 185 18.99 -6.75 -8.35
C GLU A 185 18.06 -6.18 -9.44
N PHE A 186 18.30 -4.94 -9.89
CA PHE A 186 17.45 -4.23 -10.85
C PHE A 186 18.26 -3.96 -12.13
N SER A 187 18.40 -4.99 -12.97
CA SER A 187 19.20 -4.92 -14.20
C SER A 187 18.57 -3.99 -15.24
N ASN A 188 18.94 -2.71 -15.26
CA ASN A 188 18.62 -1.81 -16.37
C ASN A 188 19.72 -0.73 -16.54
N GLU A 189 20.21 -0.54 -17.77
CA GLU A 189 21.32 0.38 -18.10
C GLU A 189 20.95 1.87 -17.99
N SER A 190 19.65 2.18 -17.93
CA SER A 190 19.18 3.57 -18.08
C SER A 190 19.06 4.36 -16.77
N ILE A 191 19.23 3.73 -15.61
CA ILE A 191 18.97 4.37 -14.31
C ILE A 191 20.02 3.88 -13.29
N GLU A 192 20.63 4.80 -12.54
CA GLU A 192 21.53 4.49 -11.43
C GLU A 192 20.82 4.66 -10.07
N PRO A 193 19.91 3.77 -9.66
CA PRO A 193 19.51 3.74 -8.26
C PRO A 193 20.70 3.21 -7.45
N ASN A 194 21.13 3.90 -6.41
CA ASN A 194 22.16 3.34 -5.51
C ASN A 194 21.56 2.25 -4.59
N LEU A 195 20.30 2.41 -4.17
CA LEU A 195 19.55 1.48 -3.31
C LEU A 195 18.06 1.55 -3.62
N ALA A 196 17.37 0.41 -3.66
CA ALA A 196 15.91 0.34 -3.76
C ALA A 196 15.28 -0.22 -2.47
N TYR A 197 14.06 0.22 -2.18
CA TYR A 197 13.32 -0.04 -0.95
C TYR A 197 11.98 -0.69 -1.28
N GLY A 198 11.88 -1.99 -1.05
CA GLY A 198 10.67 -2.78 -1.19
C GLY A 198 9.76 -2.65 0.02
N ILE A 199 8.49 -2.31 -0.22
CA ILE A 199 7.42 -2.48 0.76
C ILE A 199 6.74 -3.83 0.46
N LEU A 200 6.73 -4.76 1.41
CA LEU A 200 6.20 -6.11 1.26
C LEU A 200 4.89 -6.29 2.06
N PRO A 201 3.95 -7.14 1.61
CA PRO A 201 3.98 -7.88 0.35
C PRO A 201 3.93 -6.93 -0.84
N LEU A 202 4.70 -7.19 -1.90
CA LEU A 202 4.67 -6.37 -3.13
C LEU A 202 3.28 -6.43 -3.76
N ASN A 203 2.95 -5.44 -4.57
CA ASN A 203 1.72 -5.38 -5.36
C ASN A 203 0.45 -5.47 -4.49
N SER A 204 0.52 -4.90 -3.29
CA SER A 204 -0.61 -4.79 -2.36
C SER A 204 -1.07 -3.34 -2.26
N PHE A 205 -2.36 -3.12 -2.03
CA PHE A 205 -3.01 -1.81 -2.06
C PHE A 205 -2.95 -1.13 -0.71
N ILE A 206 -2.75 0.18 -0.67
CA ILE A 206 -2.73 0.99 0.55
C ILE A 206 -3.93 1.95 0.52
N SER A 207 -4.80 1.90 1.53
CA SER A 207 -5.98 2.77 1.60
C SER A 207 -6.24 3.30 3.03
N PRO A 208 -6.33 4.63 3.23
CA PRO A 208 -6.02 5.69 2.26
C PRO A 208 -4.55 5.66 1.79
N PRO A 209 -4.17 6.38 0.72
CA PRO A 209 -2.78 6.46 0.28
C PRO A 209 -1.84 6.89 1.42
N ALA A 210 -0.63 6.33 1.43
CA ALA A 210 0.42 6.66 2.40
C ALA A 210 1.40 7.68 1.83
N GLU A 211 2.02 8.47 2.71
CA GLU A 211 3.12 9.35 2.31
C GLU A 211 4.43 8.57 2.35
N LEU A 212 5.16 8.58 1.24
CA LEU A 212 6.52 8.10 1.12
C LEU A 212 7.48 9.29 1.13
N SER A 213 8.45 9.27 2.03
CA SER A 213 9.51 10.28 2.14
C SER A 213 10.89 9.61 2.04
N ILE A 214 11.73 10.08 1.13
CA ILE A 214 13.12 9.62 0.98
C ILE A 214 14.06 10.81 1.19
N ILE A 215 14.92 10.73 2.21
CA ILE A 215 15.98 11.73 2.40
C ILE A 215 17.18 11.35 1.55
N PHE A 216 17.59 12.27 0.68
CA PHE A 216 18.68 12.08 -0.27
C PHE A 216 19.57 13.34 -0.30
N SER A 217 20.87 13.13 -0.16
CA SER A 217 21.89 14.17 -0.30
C SER A 217 22.54 14.08 -1.68
N GLY A 218 22.22 15.04 -2.55
CA GLY A 218 22.76 15.12 -3.90
C GLY A 218 22.10 16.22 -4.73
N ASP A 219 22.48 16.31 -6.00
CA ASP A 219 21.78 17.16 -6.96
C ASP A 219 20.35 16.64 -7.15
N LYS A 220 19.37 17.54 -7.07
CA LYS A 220 17.93 17.22 -7.17
C LYS A 220 17.40 17.49 -8.57
N THR A 221 18.22 18.09 -9.43
CA THR A 221 17.88 18.32 -10.84
C THR A 221 17.53 16.98 -11.47
N ASP A 222 16.33 16.89 -12.03
CA ASP A 222 15.77 15.69 -12.67
C ASP A 222 15.60 14.44 -11.79
N MET A 223 15.80 14.55 -10.47
CA MET A 223 15.59 13.42 -9.57
C MET A 223 14.10 13.22 -9.25
N LYS A 224 13.68 11.96 -9.16
CA LYS A 224 12.31 11.57 -8.77
C LYS A 224 12.30 10.35 -7.89
N ILE A 225 11.21 10.14 -7.16
CA ILE A 225 10.91 8.83 -6.57
C ILE A 225 10.41 7.93 -7.69
N GLY A 226 11.22 6.95 -8.04
CA GLY A 226 10.90 5.89 -8.98
C GLY A 226 10.31 4.69 -8.27
N TRP A 227 9.49 3.93 -8.98
CA TRP A 227 9.01 2.61 -8.57
C TRP A 227 9.41 1.57 -9.62
N TRP A 228 9.73 0.36 -9.18
CA TRP A 228 10.19 -0.71 -10.07
C TRP A 228 9.06 -1.66 -10.45
N ASN A 229 8.97 -1.97 -11.75
CA ASN A 229 8.20 -3.09 -12.25
C ASN A 229 9.06 -4.36 -12.39
N PRO A 230 8.82 -5.42 -11.60
CA PRO A 230 9.49 -6.71 -11.82
C PRO A 230 9.12 -7.39 -13.16
N ASP A 231 7.91 -7.18 -13.67
CA ASP A 231 7.40 -7.90 -14.84
C ASP A 231 7.92 -7.35 -16.18
N THR A 232 8.11 -6.02 -16.30
CA THR A 232 8.72 -5.39 -17.48
C THR A 232 10.18 -5.00 -17.27
N ASN A 233 10.73 -5.26 -16.08
CA ASN A 233 12.11 -4.91 -15.73
C ASN A 233 12.41 -3.42 -16.02
N SER A 234 11.47 -2.55 -15.63
CA SER A 234 11.55 -1.11 -15.91
C SER A 234 11.09 -0.28 -14.73
N TRP A 235 11.58 0.96 -14.65
CA TRP A 235 11.15 1.94 -13.65
C TRP A 235 10.01 2.82 -14.18
N GLY A 236 9.07 3.13 -13.30
CA GLY A 236 8.15 4.26 -13.45
C GLY A 236 8.49 5.36 -12.44
N PHE A 237 7.82 6.51 -12.52
CA PHE A 237 8.06 7.66 -11.65
C PHE A 237 6.79 8.09 -10.92
N LEU A 238 6.93 8.53 -9.68
CA LEU A 238 5.87 9.16 -8.90
C LEU A 238 5.93 10.69 -9.02
N PRO A 239 4.78 11.39 -8.91
CA PRO A 239 4.77 12.83 -8.66
C PRO A 239 5.54 13.13 -7.37
N THR A 240 6.75 13.67 -7.54
CA THR A 240 7.71 13.86 -6.45
C THR A 240 7.81 15.34 -6.12
N VAL A 241 7.70 15.68 -4.84
CA VAL A 241 7.90 17.03 -4.32
C VAL A 241 9.15 17.04 -3.45
N PHE A 242 10.04 18.00 -3.64
CA PHE A 242 11.22 18.16 -2.80
C PHE A 242 11.01 19.25 -1.75
N GLU A 243 11.24 18.90 -0.49
CA GLU A 243 11.28 19.82 0.66
C GLU A 243 12.64 19.70 1.35
N GLY A 244 13.55 20.65 1.07
CA GLY A 244 14.94 20.50 1.47
C GLY A 244 15.54 19.24 0.84
N ASP A 245 16.19 18.39 1.63
CA ASP A 245 16.80 17.12 1.19
C ASP A 245 15.82 15.93 1.20
N THR A 246 14.52 16.19 1.37
CA THR A 246 13.49 15.15 1.41
C THR A 246 12.67 15.17 0.13
N ALA A 247 12.68 14.06 -0.59
CA ALA A 247 11.74 13.79 -1.67
C ALA A 247 10.47 13.15 -1.08
N LYS A 248 9.30 13.63 -1.48
CA LYS A 248 8.00 13.13 -1.01
C LYS A 248 7.11 12.72 -2.17
N ALA A 249 6.35 11.63 -2.00
CA ALA A 249 5.31 11.19 -2.91
C ALA A 249 4.20 10.46 -2.16
N ASN A 250 2.97 10.47 -2.70
CA ASN A 250 1.89 9.62 -2.20
C ASN A 250 1.92 8.27 -2.91
N ILE A 251 1.83 7.19 -2.15
CA ILE A 251 1.77 5.82 -2.64
C ILE A 251 0.45 5.17 -2.27
N SER A 252 -0.17 4.48 -3.22
CA SER A 252 -1.41 3.73 -3.03
C SER A 252 -1.18 2.21 -3.12
N TYR A 253 0.07 1.79 -3.21
CA TYR A 253 0.45 0.40 -3.31
C TYR A 253 1.85 0.17 -2.75
N THR A 254 2.21 -1.09 -2.61
CA THR A 254 3.51 -1.55 -2.15
C THR A 254 4.33 -2.00 -3.36
N ALA A 255 5.56 -1.51 -3.50
CA ALA A 255 6.49 -1.85 -4.57
C ALA A 255 7.93 -1.65 -4.08
N TYR A 256 8.92 -1.79 -4.98
CA TYR A 256 10.24 -1.24 -4.74
C TYR A 256 10.30 0.22 -5.19
N TYR A 257 10.85 1.07 -4.34
CA TYR A 257 11.01 2.49 -4.56
C TYR A 257 12.48 2.90 -4.50
N SER A 258 12.88 3.88 -5.28
CA SER A 258 14.23 4.47 -5.21
C SER A 258 14.19 5.94 -5.60
N ILE A 259 15.20 6.69 -5.20
CA ILE A 259 15.52 7.95 -5.88
C ILE A 259 16.22 7.59 -7.20
N VAL A 260 15.71 8.13 -8.29
CA VAL A 260 16.16 7.85 -9.65
C VAL A 260 16.31 9.16 -10.41
N GLU A 261 17.36 9.25 -11.21
CA GLU A 261 17.54 10.32 -12.18
C GLU A 261 16.61 10.06 -13.35
N GLU A 262 15.73 11.00 -13.65
CA GLU A 262 14.98 10.99 -14.90
C GLU A 262 15.92 11.39 -16.03
N ARG A 263 16.53 10.41 -16.67
CA ARG A 263 17.16 10.66 -17.96
C ARG A 263 16.04 10.84 -18.97
N SER A 264 15.96 12.05 -19.54
CA SER A 264 15.32 12.25 -20.83
C SER A 264 15.77 11.09 -21.71
N GLY A 265 14.83 10.30 -22.24
CA GLY A 265 15.17 9.34 -23.28
C GLY A 265 15.99 10.04 -24.37
N PRO A 266 16.78 9.31 -25.19
CA PRO A 266 17.49 9.93 -26.30
C PRO A 266 16.52 10.90 -26.98
N GLU A 267 16.88 12.19 -27.01
CA GLU A 267 16.06 13.29 -27.54
C GLU A 267 15.24 12.73 -28.69
N ASP A 268 13.90 12.81 -28.56
CA ASP A 268 12.94 12.30 -29.53
C ASP A 268 13.60 12.26 -30.90
N ILE A 269 13.95 11.06 -31.38
CA ILE A 269 14.38 10.88 -32.76
C ILE A 269 13.29 11.63 -33.53
N PRO A 270 13.60 12.74 -34.22
CA PRO A 270 12.57 13.60 -34.78
C PRO A 270 11.67 12.67 -35.56
N LEU A 271 10.42 12.56 -35.10
CA LEU A 271 9.43 11.73 -35.78
C LEU A 271 9.53 12.13 -37.24
N PRO A 272 9.68 11.16 -38.17
CA PRO A 272 9.82 11.49 -39.58
C PRO A 272 8.74 12.51 -39.91
N GLU A 273 9.15 13.67 -40.46
CA GLU A 273 8.27 14.82 -40.69
C GLU A 273 6.92 14.28 -41.15
N GLU A 274 5.90 14.48 -40.32
CA GLU A 274 4.57 13.95 -40.54
C GLU A 274 4.19 14.35 -41.96
N ASP A 275 3.89 13.37 -42.82
CA ASP A 275 3.55 13.64 -44.20
C ASP A 275 2.26 14.46 -44.19
N THR A 276 2.42 15.78 -44.25
CA THR A 276 1.33 16.75 -44.25
C THR A 276 0.53 16.71 -45.55
N THR A 277 0.78 15.75 -46.46
CA THR A 277 -0.16 15.50 -47.53
C THR A 277 -1.49 15.02 -46.92
N PRO A 278 -2.58 15.78 -47.09
CA PRO A 278 -3.87 15.32 -46.62
C PRO A 278 -4.17 13.97 -47.30
N PRO A 279 -4.62 12.96 -46.54
CA PRO A 279 -4.99 11.69 -47.13
C PRO A 279 -6.00 11.96 -48.25
N PRO A 280 -5.90 11.28 -49.40
CA PRO A 280 -6.84 11.45 -50.49
C PRO A 280 -8.25 11.32 -49.92
N ALA A 281 -9.10 12.30 -50.22
CA ALA A 281 -10.45 12.37 -49.68
C ALA A 281 -11.13 11.01 -49.86
N TYR A 282 -11.39 10.33 -48.74
CA TYR A 282 -12.05 9.04 -48.74
C TYR A 282 -13.44 9.24 -49.36
N THR A 283 -13.61 8.73 -50.57
CA THR A 283 -14.91 8.60 -51.21
C THR A 283 -15.43 7.23 -50.84
N PRO A 284 -16.38 7.11 -49.89
CA PRO A 284 -16.94 5.81 -49.57
C PRO A 284 -17.51 5.18 -50.84
N PRO A 285 -17.32 3.87 -51.06
CA PRO A 285 -17.96 3.18 -52.16
C PRO A 285 -19.47 3.40 -52.08
N PRO A 286 -20.17 3.56 -53.23
CA PRO A 286 -21.60 3.75 -53.24
C PRO A 286 -22.27 2.61 -52.49
N VAL A 287 -22.94 2.96 -51.38
CA VAL A 287 -23.72 2.03 -50.56
C VAL A 287 -24.79 1.43 -51.47
N ALA A 288 -24.70 0.13 -51.71
CA ALA A 288 -25.76 -0.60 -52.40
C ALA A 288 -27.07 -0.38 -51.62
N PRO A 289 -28.21 -0.14 -52.30
CA PRO A 289 -29.48 0.05 -51.63
C PRO A 289 -29.81 -1.22 -50.83
N GLY A 290 -29.57 -1.15 -49.53
CA GLY A 290 -29.97 -2.17 -48.57
C GLY A 290 -31.49 -2.16 -48.40
N PRO A 291 -32.08 -3.26 -47.90
CA PRO A 291 -33.49 -3.29 -47.54
C PRO A 291 -33.83 -2.17 -46.57
N ASP A 292 -35.07 -1.68 -46.65
CA ASP A 292 -35.58 -0.54 -45.87
C ASP A 292 -35.14 -0.63 -44.39
N PRO A 293 -34.64 0.47 -43.80
CA PRO A 293 -34.18 0.48 -42.42
C PRO A 293 -35.37 0.14 -41.50
N ILE A 294 -35.34 -1.07 -40.94
CA ILE A 294 -36.23 -1.45 -39.84
C ILE A 294 -35.91 -0.50 -38.70
N THR A 295 -36.82 0.43 -38.46
CA THR A 295 -36.69 1.38 -37.35
C THR A 295 -36.82 0.58 -36.07
N PRO A 296 -35.80 0.55 -35.19
CA PRO A 296 -35.89 -0.21 -33.97
C PRO A 296 -37.07 0.31 -33.13
N PRO A 297 -37.83 -0.60 -32.47
CA PRO A 297 -38.97 -0.20 -31.66
C PRO A 297 -38.54 0.79 -30.56
N PRO A 298 -39.43 1.70 -30.12
CA PRO A 298 -39.12 2.64 -29.06
C PRO A 298 -38.71 1.90 -27.78
N VAL A 299 -37.46 2.13 -27.37
CA VAL A 299 -36.83 1.46 -26.24
C VAL A 299 -37.19 2.21 -24.96
N THR A 300 -37.74 1.49 -23.98
CA THR A 300 -37.81 2.01 -22.60
C THR A 300 -36.38 2.00 -22.06
N PRO A 301 -35.81 3.16 -21.64
CA PRO A 301 -34.43 3.18 -21.19
C PRO A 301 -34.26 2.22 -20.00
N PRO A 302 -33.14 1.50 -19.93
CA PRO A 302 -32.84 0.68 -18.75
C PRO A 302 -32.90 1.56 -17.49
N PRO A 303 -33.26 0.99 -16.33
CA PRO A 303 -33.29 1.75 -15.09
C PRO A 303 -31.94 2.43 -14.88
N THR A 304 -31.94 3.75 -14.73
CA THR A 304 -30.74 4.56 -14.48
C THR A 304 -30.04 4.03 -13.23
N PRO A 305 -28.83 3.43 -13.29
CA PRO A 305 -28.13 3.04 -12.08
C PRO A 305 -27.16 4.14 -11.68
N GLY A 306 -27.24 4.52 -10.40
CA GLY A 306 -26.17 5.23 -9.70
C GLY A 306 -26.58 6.61 -9.20
N THR A 307 -26.23 6.86 -7.95
CA THR A 307 -26.12 8.22 -7.42
C THR A 307 -25.10 8.98 -8.27
N GLN A 308 -25.46 10.16 -8.78
CA GLN A 308 -24.46 11.05 -9.39
C GLN A 308 -23.61 11.67 -8.29
N TYR A 309 -22.32 11.37 -8.35
CA TYR A 309 -21.32 11.87 -7.42
C TYR A 309 -20.73 13.20 -7.89
N SER A 310 -20.34 14.06 -6.96
CA SER A 310 -19.75 15.37 -7.23
C SER A 310 -18.43 15.54 -6.47
N GLY A 311 -17.59 16.44 -6.94
CA GLY A 311 -16.25 16.66 -6.41
C GLY A 311 -15.20 16.66 -7.50
N ASN A 312 -13.93 16.60 -7.09
CA ASN A 312 -12.83 16.33 -8.03
C ASN A 312 -12.83 14.86 -8.47
N TYR A 313 -12.03 14.53 -9.48
CA TYR A 313 -12.00 13.18 -10.04
C TYR A 313 -11.61 12.10 -9.01
N LEU A 314 -10.74 12.40 -8.02
CA LEU A 314 -10.38 11.44 -6.96
C LEU A 314 -11.58 11.13 -6.07
N GLN A 315 -12.34 12.16 -5.68
CA GLN A 315 -13.54 12.02 -4.85
C GLN A 315 -14.63 11.23 -5.58
N ILE A 316 -14.87 11.54 -6.85
CA ILE A 316 -15.85 10.83 -7.68
C ILE A 316 -15.43 9.37 -7.84
N TYR A 317 -14.16 9.10 -8.16
CA TYR A 317 -13.65 7.74 -8.27
C TYR A 317 -13.87 6.94 -6.98
N GLU A 318 -13.49 7.51 -5.84
CA GLU A 318 -13.61 6.84 -4.54
C GLU A 318 -15.07 6.53 -4.19
N GLN A 319 -16.00 7.44 -4.50
CA GLN A 319 -17.43 7.23 -4.29
C GLN A 319 -17.99 6.12 -5.21
N VAL A 320 -17.62 6.12 -6.49
CA VAL A 320 -18.00 5.04 -7.44
C VAL A 320 -17.41 3.71 -7.01
N ARG A 321 -16.14 3.69 -6.60
CA ARG A 321 -15.44 2.50 -6.12
C ARG A 321 -16.15 1.89 -4.91
N GLN A 322 -16.56 2.72 -3.96
CA GLN A 322 -17.34 2.29 -2.80
C GLN A 322 -18.71 1.73 -3.19
N GLU A 323 -19.44 2.39 -4.11
CA GLU A 323 -20.72 1.89 -4.65
C GLU A 323 -20.56 0.50 -5.27
N MET A 324 -19.48 0.30 -6.03
CA MET A 324 -19.21 -0.94 -6.75
C MET A 324 -18.49 -2.01 -5.90
N ASN A 325 -18.34 -1.76 -4.59
CA ASN A 325 -17.77 -2.67 -3.59
C ASN A 325 -16.41 -3.27 -4.00
N GLY A 326 -15.52 -2.40 -4.48
CA GLY A 326 -14.29 -2.81 -5.16
C GLY A 326 -13.01 -2.40 -4.45
N PRO A 327 -11.99 -3.28 -4.31
CA PRO A 327 -10.65 -2.89 -3.86
C PRO A 327 -9.81 -2.30 -5.01
N TYR A 328 -10.42 -1.49 -5.88
CA TYR A 328 -9.77 -0.97 -7.10
C TYR A 328 -9.00 0.32 -6.79
N ALA A 329 -7.86 0.53 -7.46
CA ALA A 329 -7.11 1.76 -7.36
C ALA A 329 -7.25 2.60 -8.64
N LEU A 330 -7.29 3.92 -8.46
CA LEU A 330 -7.12 4.87 -9.55
C LEU A 330 -5.64 5.25 -9.59
N ILE A 331 -5.00 4.94 -10.72
CA ILE A 331 -3.65 5.41 -11.01
C ILE A 331 -3.78 6.58 -11.97
N VAL A 332 -3.35 7.75 -11.53
CA VAL A 332 -3.24 8.93 -12.40
C VAL A 332 -1.78 9.08 -12.78
N ASN A 333 -1.42 8.65 -13.99
CA ASN A 333 -0.05 8.74 -14.47
C ASN A 333 0.02 9.71 -15.66
N PRO A 334 0.70 10.87 -15.53
CA PRO A 334 0.90 11.79 -16.64
C PRO A 334 1.87 11.26 -17.72
N ARG A 335 2.52 10.10 -17.52
CA ARG A 335 3.57 9.56 -18.40
C ARG A 335 3.36 8.12 -18.87
N CYS A 336 2.19 7.53 -18.62
CA CYS A 336 1.79 6.31 -19.34
C CYS A 336 1.37 6.59 -20.80
N ASP A 337 1.76 7.73 -21.38
CA ASP A 337 1.44 8.12 -22.76
C ASP A 337 2.03 7.17 -23.81
N SER A 338 3.11 6.45 -23.51
CA SER A 338 3.65 5.46 -24.45
C SER A 338 2.90 4.12 -24.44
N ALA A 339 2.10 3.84 -23.39
CA ALA A 339 1.33 2.60 -23.26
C ALA A 339 -0.16 2.76 -23.61
N LEU A 340 -0.70 3.98 -23.50
CA LEU A 340 -2.07 4.31 -23.88
C LEU A 340 -2.07 4.94 -25.26
N GLN A 341 -2.81 4.36 -26.21
CA GLN A 341 -3.00 5.04 -27.50
C GLN A 341 -3.52 6.47 -27.27
N PRO A 342 -3.16 7.46 -28.10
CA PRO A 342 -3.48 8.87 -27.89
C PRO A 342 -4.96 9.16 -27.55
N GLN A 343 -5.85 8.34 -28.10
CA GLN A 343 -7.31 8.40 -27.97
C GLN A 343 -7.89 7.72 -26.71
N VAL A 344 -7.08 6.98 -25.94
CA VAL A 344 -7.55 6.25 -24.74
C VAL A 344 -7.44 7.14 -23.50
N TYR A 345 -8.57 7.45 -22.86
CA TYR A 345 -8.68 8.35 -21.71
C TYR A 345 -8.33 7.65 -20.39
N CYS A 346 -8.91 6.48 -20.22
CA CYS A 346 -8.63 5.53 -19.15
C CYS A 346 -8.56 4.13 -19.74
N TYR A 347 -7.87 3.24 -19.05
CA TYR A 347 -7.80 1.83 -19.41
C TYR A 347 -7.76 1.00 -18.13
N VAL A 348 -8.29 -0.22 -18.23
CA VAL A 348 -8.23 -1.20 -17.16
C VAL A 348 -7.48 -2.43 -17.62
N GLY A 349 -6.45 -2.77 -16.87
CA GLY A 349 -5.67 -3.97 -17.10
C GLY A 349 -4.94 -4.36 -15.84
N TRP A 350 -4.53 -5.63 -15.82
CA TRP A 350 -3.39 -6.04 -15.02
C TRP A 350 -2.16 -5.34 -15.57
N PHE A 351 -1.81 -4.18 -15.01
CA PHE A 351 -0.57 -3.53 -15.37
C PHE A 351 0.52 -4.14 -14.52
N SER A 352 1.23 -5.07 -15.14
CA SER A 352 2.42 -5.71 -14.60
C SER A 352 3.36 -4.64 -14.01
N GLY A 353 3.46 -3.49 -14.71
CA GLY A 353 4.02 -2.20 -14.26
C GLY A 353 3.70 -1.86 -12.83
N CYS A 354 2.45 -1.48 -12.61
CA CYS A 354 2.00 -0.92 -11.37
C CYS A 354 1.54 -2.00 -10.38
N GLY A 355 1.70 -3.29 -10.71
CA GLY A 355 1.26 -4.43 -9.90
C GLY A 355 -0.25 -4.48 -9.65
N GLN A 356 -1.07 -3.87 -10.50
CA GLN A 356 -2.47 -3.58 -10.19
C GLN A 356 -3.45 -4.06 -11.27
N LEU A 357 -4.57 -4.58 -10.79
CA LEU A 357 -5.88 -4.41 -11.44
C LEU A 357 -6.40 -3.03 -11.02
N GLY A 358 -6.37 -2.06 -11.91
CA GLY A 358 -6.72 -0.68 -11.58
C GLY A 358 -7.19 0.09 -12.78
N VAL A 359 -7.83 1.22 -12.51
CA VAL A 359 -8.22 2.19 -13.54
C VAL A 359 -7.03 3.13 -13.73
N VAL A 360 -6.38 3.06 -14.89
CA VAL A 360 -5.25 3.95 -15.22
C VAL A 360 -5.77 5.04 -16.14
N CYS A 361 -5.63 6.31 -15.74
CA CYS A 361 -6.16 7.43 -16.49
C CYS A 361 -5.12 8.53 -16.72
N LYS A 362 -5.30 9.28 -17.82
CA LYS A 362 -4.56 10.51 -18.08
C LYS A 362 -5.09 11.66 -17.22
N GLY A 363 -4.25 12.22 -16.34
CA GLY A 363 -4.68 13.18 -15.32
C GLY A 363 -5.15 14.53 -15.86
N ASP A 364 -4.57 14.99 -16.97
CA ASP A 364 -4.99 16.19 -17.71
C ASP A 364 -6.41 16.00 -18.27
N LYS A 365 -6.71 14.81 -18.82
CA LYS A 365 -8.05 14.47 -19.33
C LYS A 365 -9.08 14.38 -18.22
N LEU A 366 -8.76 13.72 -17.11
CA LEU A 366 -9.66 13.64 -15.95
C LEU A 366 -10.02 15.02 -15.40
N SER A 367 -9.05 15.93 -15.32
CA SER A 367 -9.26 17.28 -14.77
C SER A 367 -10.14 18.16 -15.66
N ALA A 368 -10.16 17.89 -16.96
CA ALA A 368 -10.98 18.60 -17.95
C ALA A 368 -12.38 17.97 -18.17
N THR A 369 -12.61 16.77 -17.64
CA THR A 369 -13.84 16.00 -17.85
C THR A 369 -14.91 16.41 -16.84
N SER A 370 -16.18 16.49 -17.26
CA SER A 370 -17.26 16.88 -16.36
C SER A 370 -17.53 15.81 -15.28
N PRO A 371 -18.07 16.17 -14.09
CA PRO A 371 -18.42 15.18 -13.08
C PRO A 371 -19.34 14.06 -13.57
N ALA A 372 -20.31 14.37 -14.43
CA ALA A 372 -21.22 13.37 -14.99
C ALA A 372 -20.49 12.36 -15.88
N GLU A 373 -19.58 12.82 -16.74
CA GLU A 373 -18.76 11.95 -17.58
C GLU A 373 -17.78 11.13 -16.74
N LEU A 374 -17.16 11.72 -15.70
CA LEU A 374 -16.29 11.00 -14.76
C LEU A 374 -17.04 9.87 -14.03
N ASN A 375 -18.29 10.12 -13.65
CA ASN A 375 -19.16 9.11 -13.02
C ASN A 375 -19.38 7.91 -13.94
N SER A 376 -19.64 8.16 -15.22
CA SER A 376 -19.86 7.12 -16.23
C SER A 376 -18.56 6.38 -16.59
N LEU A 377 -17.49 7.14 -16.82
CA LEU A 377 -16.15 6.63 -17.10
C LEU A 377 -15.66 5.70 -15.98
N PHE A 378 -15.69 6.14 -14.72
CA PHE A 378 -15.20 5.29 -13.63
C PHE A 378 -16.05 4.04 -13.43
N ARG A 379 -17.36 4.09 -13.67
CA ARG A 379 -18.21 2.88 -13.63
C ARG A 379 -17.86 1.92 -14.77
N HIS A 380 -17.61 2.45 -15.97
CA HIS A 380 -17.15 1.67 -17.13
C HIS A 380 -15.83 0.96 -16.80
N GLU A 381 -14.83 1.72 -16.36
CA GLU A 381 -13.50 1.18 -16.08
C GLU A 381 -13.50 0.20 -14.87
N ILE A 382 -14.19 0.53 -13.78
CA ILE A 382 -14.32 -0.39 -12.64
C ILE A 382 -15.05 -1.68 -13.04
N THR A 383 -15.97 -1.63 -14.01
CA THR A 383 -16.62 -2.83 -14.54
C THR A 383 -15.61 -3.78 -15.18
N HIS A 384 -14.65 -3.27 -15.97
CA HIS A 384 -13.57 -4.11 -16.50
C HIS A 384 -12.69 -4.70 -15.40
N SER A 385 -12.50 -4.00 -14.29
CA SER A 385 -11.74 -4.53 -13.15
C SER A 385 -12.50 -5.71 -12.51
N ILE A 386 -13.82 -5.59 -12.35
CA ILE A 386 -14.68 -6.68 -11.87
C ILE A 386 -14.63 -7.88 -12.84
N GLN A 387 -14.74 -7.62 -14.15
CA GLN A 387 -14.68 -8.66 -15.17
C GLN A 387 -13.37 -9.45 -15.09
N GLN A 388 -12.22 -8.77 -15.00
CA GLN A 388 -10.92 -9.42 -14.88
C GLN A 388 -10.81 -10.25 -13.59
N LYS A 389 -11.32 -9.75 -12.45
CA LYS A 389 -11.37 -10.50 -11.18
C LYS A 389 -12.19 -11.80 -11.30
N ASN A 390 -13.22 -11.80 -12.13
CA ASN A 390 -14.05 -12.98 -12.40
C ASN A 390 -13.45 -13.94 -13.45
N GLY A 391 -12.19 -13.73 -13.86
CA GLY A 391 -11.51 -14.55 -14.86
C GLY A 391 -11.59 -14.00 -16.28
N GLY A 392 -12.05 -12.75 -16.43
CA GLY A 392 -12.31 -12.10 -17.71
C GLY A 392 -13.61 -12.57 -18.35
N CYS A 393 -14.01 -11.89 -19.42
CA CYS A 393 -15.10 -12.34 -20.28
C CYS A 393 -14.54 -13.34 -21.28
N PRO A 394 -14.84 -14.66 -21.18
CA PRO A 394 -14.13 -15.68 -21.94
C PRO A 394 -14.16 -15.42 -23.45
N GLY A 395 -12.98 -15.13 -24.01
CA GLY A 395 -12.71 -15.05 -25.44
C GLY A 395 -13.43 -13.94 -26.22
N ASP A 396 -13.92 -12.88 -25.56
CA ASP A 396 -14.83 -11.94 -26.22
C ASP A 396 -14.71 -10.49 -25.69
N PHE A 397 -13.93 -9.67 -26.40
CA PHE A 397 -13.81 -8.22 -26.19
C PHE A 397 -15.19 -7.55 -26.18
N VAL A 398 -16.11 -7.97 -27.05
CA VAL A 398 -17.44 -7.36 -27.20
C VAL A 398 -18.27 -7.52 -25.94
N LYS A 399 -18.19 -8.69 -25.28
CA LYS A 399 -18.85 -8.91 -23.98
C LYS A 399 -18.29 -7.98 -22.90
N GLY A 400 -16.96 -7.83 -22.89
CA GLY A 400 -16.26 -6.94 -21.96
C GLY A 400 -16.74 -5.49 -22.11
N GLU A 401 -16.60 -4.94 -23.33
CA GLU A 401 -16.99 -3.56 -23.63
C GLU A 401 -18.50 -3.33 -23.49
N TRP A 402 -19.33 -4.30 -23.86
CA TRP A 402 -20.78 -4.21 -23.63
C TRP A 402 -21.10 -4.10 -22.14
N GLY A 403 -20.44 -4.91 -21.30
CA GLY A 403 -20.61 -4.83 -19.86
C GLY A 403 -20.17 -3.46 -19.31
N GLY A 404 -19.00 -2.97 -19.76
CA GLY A 404 -18.50 -1.64 -19.43
C GLY A 404 -19.49 -0.54 -19.80
N ASP A 405 -19.96 -0.50 -21.04
CA ASP A 405 -20.92 0.49 -21.52
C ASP A 405 -22.30 0.37 -20.87
N TYR A 406 -22.75 -0.85 -20.58
CA TYR A 406 -24.04 -1.08 -19.92
C TYR A 406 -24.04 -0.57 -18.48
N ILE A 407 -22.99 -0.85 -17.70
CA ILE A 407 -22.87 -0.43 -16.30
C ILE A 407 -22.45 1.03 -16.18
N GLY A 408 -21.52 1.49 -17.04
CA GLY A 408 -21.06 2.88 -17.11
C GLY A 408 -22.08 3.84 -17.71
N GLN A 409 -23.10 3.32 -18.39
CA GLN A 409 -24.03 4.09 -19.22
C GLN A 409 -23.30 4.96 -20.26
N THR A 410 -22.18 4.46 -20.76
CA THR A 410 -21.37 5.13 -21.78
C THR A 410 -21.84 4.72 -23.17
N SER A 411 -21.42 5.49 -24.16
CA SER A 411 -21.61 5.18 -25.57
C SER A 411 -20.25 5.15 -26.25
N TYR A 412 -19.26 4.50 -25.63
CA TYR A 412 -17.92 4.42 -26.21
C TYR A 412 -17.89 3.42 -27.36
N TYR A 413 -18.74 2.40 -27.28
CA TYR A 413 -18.84 1.37 -28.28
C TYR A 413 -20.26 1.25 -28.83
N SER A 414 -20.30 0.79 -30.06
CA SER A 414 -21.53 0.34 -30.69
C SER A 414 -21.47 -1.16 -30.93
N PHE A 415 -22.60 -1.83 -30.74
CA PHE A 415 -22.71 -3.27 -30.73
C PHE A 415 -23.62 -3.68 -31.88
N LYS A 416 -23.06 -4.35 -32.88
CA LYS A 416 -23.86 -4.90 -33.96
C LYS A 416 -24.56 -6.16 -33.45
N ALA A 417 -25.83 -6.39 -33.78
CA ALA A 417 -26.50 -7.67 -33.61
C ALA A 417 -27.44 -7.92 -34.80
N ASN A 418 -27.31 -9.06 -35.47
CA ASN A 418 -28.06 -9.39 -36.70
C ASN A 418 -27.99 -8.31 -37.79
N GLY A 419 -26.84 -7.65 -37.93
CA GLY A 419 -26.64 -6.59 -38.93
C GLY A 419 -27.07 -5.19 -38.51
N VAL A 420 -27.75 -5.03 -37.36
CA VAL A 420 -28.22 -3.75 -36.84
C VAL A 420 -27.31 -3.27 -35.71
N VAL A 421 -26.97 -1.98 -35.70
CA VAL A 421 -26.12 -1.36 -34.67
C VAL A 421 -26.98 -0.91 -33.48
N TYR A 422 -26.54 -1.23 -32.28
CA TYR A 422 -27.19 -0.90 -31.01
C TYR A 422 -26.20 -0.24 -30.05
N SER A 423 -26.69 0.63 -29.17
CA SER A 423 -25.98 0.95 -27.93
C SER A 423 -26.11 -0.21 -26.93
N ALA A 424 -25.24 -0.25 -25.91
CA ALA A 424 -25.32 -1.27 -24.86
C ALA A 424 -26.71 -1.28 -24.17
N ALA A 425 -27.29 -0.09 -23.93
CA ALA A 425 -28.61 0.10 -23.34
C ALA A 425 -29.75 -0.42 -24.25
N GLN A 426 -29.68 -0.17 -25.56
CA GLN A 426 -30.66 -0.68 -26.52
C GLN A 426 -30.61 -2.20 -26.58
N LEU A 427 -29.41 -2.77 -26.57
CA LEU A 427 -29.19 -4.21 -26.62
C LEU A 427 -29.68 -4.90 -25.34
N ALA A 428 -29.39 -4.32 -24.16
CA ALA A 428 -29.93 -4.77 -22.88
C ALA A 428 -31.47 -4.77 -22.88
N SER A 429 -32.08 -3.73 -23.45
CA SER A 429 -33.55 -3.63 -23.53
C SER A 429 -34.18 -4.71 -24.42
N GLN A 430 -33.49 -5.09 -25.50
CA GLN A 430 -33.91 -6.25 -26.31
C GLN A 430 -33.76 -7.58 -25.57
N MET A 431 -32.71 -7.75 -24.76
CA MET A 431 -32.58 -8.94 -23.93
C MET A 431 -33.68 -9.01 -22.87
N ILE A 432 -34.06 -7.86 -22.28
CA ILE A 432 -35.19 -7.78 -21.35
C ILE A 432 -36.51 -8.16 -22.04
N SER A 433 -36.76 -7.68 -23.26
CA SER A 433 -37.98 -8.04 -23.99
C SER A 433 -38.04 -9.52 -24.39
N LYS A 434 -36.90 -10.21 -24.40
CA LYS A 434 -36.78 -11.67 -24.57
C LYS A 434 -36.92 -12.47 -23.27
N GLY A 435 -37.14 -11.82 -22.14
CA GLY A 435 -37.40 -12.47 -20.85
C GLY A 435 -36.18 -12.60 -19.93
N CYS A 436 -35.06 -11.95 -20.25
CA CYS A 436 -33.97 -11.78 -19.29
C CYS A 436 -34.27 -10.66 -18.30
N ASN A 437 -33.82 -10.81 -17.06
CA ASN A 437 -33.99 -9.77 -16.05
C ASN A 437 -32.73 -8.94 -15.84
N VAL A 438 -32.86 -7.80 -15.16
CA VAL A 438 -31.76 -6.84 -14.93
C VAL A 438 -30.60 -7.46 -14.16
N GLU A 439 -30.87 -8.36 -13.22
CA GLU A 439 -29.82 -9.03 -12.42
C GLU A 439 -28.99 -9.98 -13.29
N GLU A 440 -29.63 -10.72 -14.20
CA GLU A 440 -28.94 -11.61 -15.16
C GLU A 440 -28.03 -10.80 -16.09
N LEU A 441 -28.51 -9.66 -16.59
CA LEU A 441 -27.71 -8.76 -17.42
C LEU A 441 -26.54 -8.15 -16.63
N ARG A 442 -26.76 -7.76 -15.38
CA ARG A 442 -25.69 -7.25 -14.49
C ARG A 442 -24.63 -8.32 -14.23
N ASN A 443 -25.04 -9.56 -13.94
CA ASN A 443 -24.11 -10.67 -13.72
C ASN A 443 -23.30 -10.98 -14.98
N ALA A 444 -23.93 -10.90 -16.16
CA ALA A 444 -23.23 -11.04 -17.43
C ALA A 444 -22.28 -9.86 -17.70
N ALA A 445 -22.70 -8.62 -17.43
CA ALA A 445 -21.84 -7.45 -17.57
C ALA A 445 -20.58 -7.51 -16.69
N PHE A 446 -20.66 -8.17 -15.54
CA PHE A 446 -19.52 -8.44 -14.66
C PHE A 446 -18.78 -9.74 -14.98
N CYS A 447 -19.18 -10.47 -16.02
CA CYS A 447 -18.59 -11.74 -16.41
C CYS A 447 -18.52 -12.76 -15.26
N VAL A 448 -19.58 -12.79 -14.43
CA VAL A 448 -19.75 -13.81 -13.39
C VAL A 448 -19.75 -15.19 -14.08
N PRO A 449 -19.00 -16.19 -13.58
CA PRO A 449 -18.93 -17.51 -14.20
C PRO A 449 -20.32 -18.12 -14.45
N GLY A 450 -20.61 -18.54 -15.68
CA GLY A 450 -21.90 -19.12 -16.07
C GLY A 450 -22.98 -18.10 -16.48
N ALA A 451 -22.77 -16.79 -16.26
CA ALA A 451 -23.81 -15.79 -16.51
C ALA A 451 -24.15 -15.64 -18.00
N HIS A 452 -23.14 -15.64 -18.88
CA HIS A 452 -23.38 -15.54 -20.32
C HIS A 452 -24.02 -16.80 -20.88
N GLU A 453 -23.64 -17.99 -20.40
CA GLU A 453 -24.25 -19.27 -20.77
C GLU A 453 -25.74 -19.30 -20.39
N ASN A 454 -26.08 -18.75 -19.22
CA ASN A 454 -27.47 -18.61 -18.78
C ASN A 454 -28.27 -17.65 -19.69
N LEU A 455 -27.67 -16.53 -20.11
CA LEU A 455 -28.29 -15.62 -21.07
C LEU A 455 -28.48 -16.30 -22.44
N VAL A 456 -27.50 -17.08 -22.90
CA VAL A 456 -27.57 -17.84 -24.16
C VAL A 456 -28.69 -18.87 -24.13
N ALA A 457 -28.84 -19.60 -23.03
CA ALA A 457 -29.92 -20.58 -22.85
C ALA A 457 -31.31 -19.96 -22.96
N LYS A 458 -31.45 -18.64 -22.70
CA LYS A 458 -32.69 -17.87 -22.85
C LYS A 458 -32.83 -17.14 -24.18
N GLY A 459 -31.85 -17.24 -25.08
CA GLY A 459 -31.84 -16.49 -26.34
C GLY A 459 -31.50 -14.99 -26.18
N CYS A 460 -30.94 -14.59 -25.03
CA CYS A 460 -30.48 -13.24 -24.73
C CYS A 460 -29.00 -13.07 -25.07
N THR A 461 -28.61 -13.40 -26.30
CA THR A 461 -27.20 -13.42 -26.70
C THR A 461 -26.74 -12.10 -27.33
N LEU A 462 -25.53 -11.69 -26.99
CA LEU A 462 -24.62 -11.03 -27.93
C LEU A 462 -24.23 -12.11 -28.96
N VAL A 463 -24.50 -11.91 -30.25
CA VAL A 463 -24.34 -12.96 -31.25
C VAL A 463 -22.84 -13.13 -31.57
N PRO A 464 -22.32 -14.37 -31.72
CA PRO A 464 -20.95 -14.56 -32.18
C PRO A 464 -20.72 -13.90 -33.55
N GLY A 465 -19.80 -12.95 -33.64
CA GLY A 465 -19.52 -12.15 -34.85
C GLY A 465 -19.91 -10.67 -34.75
N ASP A 466 -20.44 -10.25 -33.61
CA ASP A 466 -20.63 -8.84 -33.28
C ASP A 466 -19.26 -8.12 -33.24
N VAL A 467 -19.19 -6.90 -33.78
CA VAL A 467 -17.99 -6.06 -33.71
C VAL A 467 -18.30 -4.94 -32.75
N ALA A 468 -17.46 -4.77 -31.72
CA ALA A 468 -17.41 -3.52 -30.98
C ALA A 468 -16.63 -2.53 -31.85
N GLU A 469 -17.34 -1.66 -32.56
CA GLU A 469 -16.73 -0.54 -33.26
C GLU A 469 -16.65 0.62 -32.25
N GLY A 470 -15.43 1.00 -31.87
CA GLY A 470 -15.20 2.20 -31.07
C GLY A 470 -15.73 3.40 -31.83
N LEU A 471 -16.51 4.25 -31.16
CA LEU A 471 -16.87 5.55 -31.72
C LEU A 471 -15.61 6.42 -31.67
N ALA A 472 -15.07 6.74 -32.86
CA ALA A 472 -13.86 7.55 -33.02
C ALA A 472 -13.98 8.94 -32.38
#